data_AF-A0A644ZTL2-F1
#
_entry.id   AF-A0A644ZTL2-F1
#
_cell.length_a   1.000
_cell.length_b   1.000
_cell.length_c   1.000
_cell.angle_alpha   90.00
_cell.angle_beta   90.00
_cell.angle_gamma   90.00
#
_symmetry.space_group_name_H-M   'P 1'
#
loop_
_entity.id
_entity.type
_entity.pdbx_description
1 polymer ?
#
loop_
_entity_poly.entity_id
_entity_poly.type
_entity_poly.pdbx_seq_one_letter_code
_entity_poly.pdbx_strand_id
1 'polypeptide(L)' 'MKKIYEESGHELKKFFNTSGIKYRELGLKEVLKTASEDEMLDILVSDGKLIKRPLLVDNKKVLIGFKENEYKENLL' A
#
# COMPACT_ATOMS: atom_id res chain seq x y z
N MET A 1 4.73 -3.36 -8.60
CA MET A 1 4.62 -2.89 -7.21
C MET A 1 5.87 -2.13 -6.77
N LYS A 2 7.08 -2.71 -6.87
CA LYS A 2 8.36 -2.08 -6.48
C LYS A 2 8.54 -0.64 -7.02
N LYS A 3 8.40 -0.46 -8.34
CA LYS A 3 8.44 0.88 -8.96
C LYS A 3 7.45 1.88 -8.37
N ILE A 4 6.19 1.48 -8.17
CA ILE A 4 5.15 2.35 -7.58
C ILE A 4 5.56 2.75 -6.16
N TYR A 5 6.05 1.80 -5.36
CA TYR A 5 6.51 2.08 -4.00
C TYR A 5 7.69 3.06 -3.98
N GLU A 6 8.73 2.81 -4.78
CA GLU A 6 9.93 3.67 -4.86
C GLU A 6 9.58 5.10 -5.31
N GLU A 7 8.66 5.25 -6.26
CA GLU A 7 8.21 6.55 -6.76
C GLU A 7 7.23 7.26 -5.81
N SER A 8 6.65 6.54 -4.83
CA SER A 8 5.57 7.06 -3.99
C SER A 8 6.05 7.96 -2.85
N GLY A 9 7.28 7.75 -2.35
CA GLY A 9 7.76 8.36 -1.10
C GLY A 9 6.99 7.93 0.16
N HIS A 10 6.05 6.98 0.05
CA HIS A 10 5.29 6.47 1.18
C HIS A 10 5.96 5.23 1.78
N GLU A 11 5.80 5.04 3.09
CA GLU A 11 6.17 3.79 3.74
C GLU A 11 5.39 2.60 3.15
N LEU A 12 6.09 1.51 2.85
CA LEU A 12 5.51 0.32 2.19
C LEU A 12 4.31 -0.26 2.96
N LYS A 13 4.31 -0.17 4.29
CA LYS A 13 3.21 -0.63 5.15
C LYS A 13 1.88 0.08 4.84
N LYS A 14 1.90 1.32 4.32
CA LYS A 14 0.68 2.06 3.95
C LYS A 14 -0.07 1.43 2.78
N PHE A 15 0.63 0.66 1.93
CA PHE A 15 0.02 -0.04 0.81
C PHE A 15 -0.80 -1.25 1.23
N PHE A 16 -0.70 -1.69 2.49
CA PHE A 16 -1.50 -2.82 2.98
C PHE A 16 -2.92 -2.41 3.38
N ASN A 17 -3.88 -3.25 3.01
CA ASN A 17 -5.26 -3.18 3.43
C ASN A 17 -5.40 -3.68 4.88
N THR A 18 -4.98 -2.86 5.83
CA THR A 18 -4.98 -3.17 7.27
C THR A 18 -6.37 -3.49 7.85
N SER A 19 -7.44 -3.04 7.20
CA SER A 19 -8.83 -3.31 7.57
C SER A 19 -9.39 -4.60 6.96
N GLY A 20 -8.69 -5.20 5.98
CA GLY A 20 -9.15 -6.37 5.24
C GLY A 20 -9.12 -7.65 6.06
N ILE A 21 -10.06 -8.56 5.78
CA ILE A 21 -10.13 -9.89 6.40
C ILE A 21 -8.81 -10.65 6.20
N LYS A 22 -8.30 -10.65 4.97
CA LYS A 22 -7.06 -11.35 4.60
C LYS A 22 -5.83 -10.86 5.37
N TYR A 23 -5.73 -9.57 5.67
CA TYR A 23 -4.65 -9.00 6.47
C TYR A 23 -4.67 -9.53 7.91
N ARG A 24 -5.86 -9.68 8.49
CA ARG A 24 -6.07 -10.20 9.85
C ARG A 24 -5.86 -11.71 9.90
N GLU A 25 -6.40 -12.46 8.95
CA GLU A 25 -6.26 -13.92 8.86
C GLU A 25 -4.80 -14.36 8.75
N LEU A 26 -3.99 -13.61 7.97
CA LEU A 26 -2.57 -13.89 7.79
C LEU A 26 -1.69 -13.30 8.90
N GLY A 27 -2.27 -12.64 9.91
CA GLY A 27 -1.50 -12.06 11.02
C GLY A 27 -0.49 -10.99 10.59
N LEU A 28 -0.73 -10.30 9.47
CA LEU A 28 0.30 -9.47 8.82
C LEU A 28 0.80 -8.33 9.70
N LYS A 29 0.03 -7.88 10.69
CA LYS A 29 0.50 -6.86 11.64
C LYS A 29 1.81 -7.24 12.31
N GLU A 30 1.98 -8.50 12.70
CA GLU A 30 3.19 -8.96 13.37
C GLU A 30 4.30 -9.27 12.36
N VAL A 31 3.95 -9.89 11.22
CA VAL A 31 4.88 -10.17 10.12
C VAL A 31 5.57 -8.90 9.61
N LEU A 32 4.79 -7.83 9.39
CA LEU A 32 5.30 -6.55 8.88
C LEU A 32 6.16 -5.77 9.88
N LYS A 33 6.28 -6.21 11.14
CA LYS A 33 7.25 -5.61 12.08
C LYS A 33 8.68 -6.05 11.80
N THR A 34 8.87 -7.26 11.28
CA THR A 34 10.18 -7.88 11.10
C THR A 34 10.52 -8.16 9.64
N ALA A 35 9.52 -8.24 8.76
CA ALA A 35 9.73 -8.47 7.34
C ALA A 35 10.59 -7.35 6.72
N SER A 36 11.44 -7.76 5.77
CA SER A 36 12.18 -6.87 4.89
C SER A 36 11.26 -6.24 3.83
N GLU A 37 11.71 -5.17 3.17
CA GLU A 37 10.93 -4.51 2.11
C GLU A 37 10.63 -5.44 0.94
N ASP A 38 11.58 -6.28 0.52
CA ASP A 38 11.37 -7.25 -0.56
C ASP A 38 10.32 -8.31 -0.16
N GLU A 39 10.35 -8.84 1.07
CA GLU A 39 9.31 -9.76 1.57
C GLU A 39 7.93 -9.09 1.62
N MET A 40 7.86 -7.83 2.06
CA MET A 40 6.60 -7.09 2.08
C MET A 40 6.05 -6.87 0.65
N LEU A 41 6.93 -6.60 -0.32
CA LEU A 41 6.56 -6.47 -1.72
C LEU A 41 6.02 -7.79 -2.27
N ASP A 42 6.67 -8.91 -1.96
CA ASP A 42 6.22 -10.25 -2.36
C ASP A 42 4.84 -10.57 -1.78
N ILE A 43 4.61 -10.26 -0.50
CA ILE A 43 3.30 -10.43 0.14
C ILE A 43 2.24 -9.57 -0.59
N LEU A 44 2.53 -8.29 -0.89
CA LEU A 44 1.58 -7.40 -1.56
C LEU A 44 1.18 -7.88 -2.96
N VAL A 45 2.12 -8.43 -3.73
CA VAL A 45 1.83 -8.94 -5.08
C VAL A 45 1.20 -10.34 -5.07
N SER A 46 1.34 -11.09 -3.98
CA SER A 46 0.76 -12.43 -3.84
C SER A 46 -0.78 -12.43 -3.83
N ASP A 47 -1.41 -11.38 -3.29
CA ASP A 47 -2.87 -11.26 -3.23
C ASP A 47 -3.29 -9.78 -3.30
N GLY A 48 -3.94 -9.39 -4.41
CA GLY A 48 -4.43 -8.03 -4.62
C GLY A 48 -5.48 -7.56 -3.61
N LYS A 49 -6.05 -8.43 -2.76
CA LYS A 49 -6.91 -8.04 -1.61
C LYS A 49 -6.12 -7.42 -0.47
N LEU A 50 -4.82 -7.69 -0.40
CA LEU A 50 -3.91 -7.10 0.57
C LEU A 50 -3.52 -5.67 0.21
N ILE A 51 -3.77 -5.21 -1.02
CA ILE A 51 -3.49 -3.83 -1.44
C ILE A 51 -4.60 -2.89 -0.95
N LYS A 52 -4.22 -1.78 -0.33
CA LYS A 52 -5.11 -0.70 0.12
C LYS A 52 -5.78 -0.03 -1.08
N ARG A 53 -7.08 0.24 -0.98
CA ARG A 53 -7.89 0.84 -2.04
C ARG A 53 -8.63 2.09 -1.55
N PRO A 54 -8.88 3.10 -2.41
CA PRO A 54 -8.35 3.24 -3.78
C PRO A 54 -6.82 3.43 -3.79
N LEU A 55 -6.15 2.93 -4.83
CA LEU A 55 -4.74 3.20 -5.11
C LEU A 55 -4.70 3.90 -6.45
N LEU A 56 -4.33 5.17 -6.46
CA LEU A 56 -4.22 5.98 -7.67
C LEU A 56 -2.75 6.24 -7.96
N VAL A 57 -2.34 5.95 -9.19
CA VAL A 57 -0.97 6.13 -9.66
C VAL A 57 -1.04 6.97 -10.92
N ASP A 58 -0.47 8.17 -10.87
CA ASP A 58 -0.34 9.08 -12.01
C ASP A 58 1.10 9.54 -12.13
N ASN A 59 1.83 9.03 -13.13
CA ASN A 59 3.21 9.36 -13.49
C ASN A 59 4.22 9.44 -12.33
N LYS A 60 4.17 10.52 -11.53
CA LYS A 60 5.03 10.78 -10.36
C LYS A 60 4.29 10.84 -9.01
N LYS A 61 2.98 10.64 -8.99
CA LYS A 61 2.12 10.79 -7.81
C LYS A 61 1.42 9.47 -7.51
N VAL A 62 1.52 9.05 -6.26
CA VAL A 62 0.87 7.85 -5.75
C VAL A 62 0.00 8.23 -4.57
N LEU A 63 -1.31 8.08 -4.71
CA LEU A 63 -2.29 8.32 -3.66
C LEU A 63 -2.79 6.99 -3.12
N ILE A 64 -2.68 6.81 -1.80
CA ILE A 64 -3.00 5.55 -1.13
C ILE A 64 -4.20 5.75 -0.20
N GLY A 65 -5.28 5.03 -0.50
CA GLY A 65 -6.58 5.24 0.13
C GLY A 65 -7.25 6.53 -0.37
N PHE A 66 -8.41 6.83 0.21
CA PHE A 66 -9.09 8.10 -0.03
C PHE A 66 -8.74 9.07 1.10
N LYS A 67 -8.12 10.19 0.72
CA LYS A 67 -7.85 11.32 1.60
C LYS A 67 -8.22 12.58 0.87
N GLU A 68 -9.24 13.26 1.35
CA GLU A 68 -9.84 14.40 0.64
C GLU A 68 -8.82 15.49 0.31
N ASN A 69 -7.96 15.86 1.26
CA ASN A 69 -6.93 16.89 1.06
C ASN A 69 -5.92 16.49 -0.03
N GLU A 70 -5.41 15.25 0.01
CA GLU A 70 -4.46 14.77 -1.01
C GLU A 70 -5.13 14.69 -2.39
N TYR A 71 -6.41 14.31 -2.47
CA TYR A 71 -7.11 14.29 -3.75
C TYR A 71 -7.37 15.70 -4.27
N LYS A 72 -7.76 16.66 -3.42
CA LYS A 72 -7.97 18.05 -3.80
C LYS A 72 -6.68 18.72 -4.30
N GLU A 73 -5.54 18.45 -3.68
CA GLU A 73 -4.26 19.06 -4.09
C GLU A 73 -3.65 18.44 -5.35
N ASN A 74 -4.06 17.21 -5.71
CA ASN A 74 -3.42 16.45 -6.79
C ASN A 74 -4.31 16.20 -8.00
N LEU A 75 -5.63 16.37 -7.90
CA LEU A 75 -6.61 16.13 -8.97
C LEU A 75 -7.48 17.34 -9.31
N LEU A 76 -7.42 18.44 -8.55
CA LEU A 76 -8.03 19.73 -8.86
C LEU A 76 -6.94 20.77 -9.15
#